data_AF-A0A9D7KJJ3-F1
#
_entry.id   AF-A0A9D7KJJ3-F1
#
_cell.length_a   1.000
_cell.length_b   1.000
_cell.length_c   1.000
_cell.angle_alpha   90.00
_cell.angle_beta   90.00
_cell.angle_gamma   90.00
#
_symmetry.space_group_name_H-M   'P 1'
#
loop_
_entity.id
_entity.type
_entity.pdbx_description
1 polymer ?
#
loop_
_entity_poly.entity_id
_entity_poly.type
_entity_poly.pdbx_seq_one_letter_code
_entity_poly.pdbx_strand_id
1 'polypeptide(L)'
;MIDDEKIVVKSPGAPPPSITIEQMNSFKAPTISRNPIISYIFNLMKFAEERGRGMKLFKDILTQYGTPPPIYSFQHPYLVVTFYKSFSGLKKRLFSAKSINLNEEELKGYYHVKFHGRSKKRLSRLL
;
A
#
# COMPACT_ATOMS: atom_id res chain seq x y z
N MET A 1 -10.06 4.81 12.45
CA MET A 1 -10.23 3.70 13.41
C MET A 1 -8.88 3.07 13.61
N ILE A 2 -8.49 2.81 14.86
CA ILE A 2 -7.25 2.14 15.21
C ILE A 2 -7.65 0.98 16.10
N ASP A 3 -7.22 -0.22 15.76
CA ASP A 3 -7.36 -1.41 16.60
C ASP A 3 -5.99 -2.10 16.73
N ASP A 4 -5.95 -3.27 17.39
CA ASP A 4 -4.70 -4.00 17.63
C ASP A 4 -4.02 -4.49 16.34
N GLU A 5 -4.79 -4.79 15.30
CA GLU A 5 -4.29 -5.40 14.06
C GLU A 5 -4.00 -4.36 12.95
N LYS A 6 -4.76 -3.26 12.92
CA LYS A 6 -4.75 -2.32 11.79
C LYS A 6 -5.12 -0.89 12.17
N ILE A 7 -4.71 0.00 11.29
CA ILE A 7 -5.11 1.41 11.24
C ILE A 7 -5.93 1.60 9.97
N VAL A 8 -7.12 2.17 10.11
CA VAL A 8 -8.03 2.45 9.00
C VAL A 8 -8.28 3.95 8.91
N VAL A 9 -7.91 4.51 7.77
CA VAL A 9 -8.17 5.90 7.37
C VAL A 9 -9.31 5.91 6.36
N LYS A 10 -10.38 6.65 6.65
CA LYS A 10 -11.53 6.84 5.75
C LYS A 10 -11.58 8.30 5.32
N SER A 11 -11.41 8.54 4.03
CA SER A 11 -11.60 9.86 3.41
C SER A 11 -12.95 9.88 2.69
N PRO A 12 -13.80 10.88 2.91
CA PRO A 12 -15.00 11.04 2.09
C PRO A 12 -14.63 11.29 0.63
N GLY A 13 -15.45 10.76 -0.27
CA GLY A 13 -15.29 10.88 -1.71
C GLY A 13 -14.57 9.68 -2.35
N ALA A 14 -14.88 9.45 -3.62
CA ALA A 14 -14.20 8.47 -4.45
C ALA A 14 -12.76 8.92 -4.79
N PRO A 15 -11.90 8.00 -5.28
CA PRO A 15 -10.69 8.39 -6.01
C PRO A 15 -11.02 9.39 -7.13
N PRO A 16 -10.06 10.24 -7.57
CA PRO A 16 -10.24 11.04 -8.77
C PRO A 16 -10.75 10.18 -9.94
N PRO A 17 -11.63 10.68 -10.82
CA PRO A 17 -12.29 9.86 -11.84
C PRO A 17 -11.33 9.08 -12.76
N SER A 18 -10.10 9.59 -12.96
CA SER A 18 -9.05 8.98 -13.76
C SER A 18 -8.17 7.96 -13.01
N ILE A 19 -8.42 7.72 -11.72
CA ILE A 19 -7.61 6.85 -10.86
C ILE A 19 -8.45 5.69 -10.33
N THR A 20 -8.04 4.46 -10.62
CA THR A 20 -8.72 3.26 -10.13
C THR A 20 -8.13 2.75 -8.81
N ILE A 21 -8.89 1.89 -8.12
CA ILE A 21 -8.45 1.23 -6.89
C ILE A 21 -7.26 0.29 -7.17
N GLU A 22 -7.25 -0.35 -8.34
CA GLU A 22 -6.18 -1.24 -8.80
C GLU A 22 -4.87 -0.46 -9.04
N GLN A 23 -4.95 0.74 -9.61
CA GLN A 23 -3.80 1.61 -9.80
C GLN A 23 -3.19 2.06 -8.46
N MET A 24 -4.02 2.37 -7.46
CA MET A 24 -3.54 2.71 -6.11
C MET A 24 -2.92 1.49 -5.42
N ASN A 25 -3.56 0.32 -5.49
CA ASN A 25 -3.05 -0.93 -4.90
C ASN A 25 -1.81 -1.51 -5.61
N SER A 26 -1.54 -1.07 -6.84
CA SER A 26 -0.27 -1.34 -7.54
C SER A 26 0.80 -0.29 -7.27
N PHE A 27 0.47 0.76 -6.50
CA PHE A 27 1.33 1.90 -6.21
C PHE A 27 1.86 2.60 -7.48
N LYS A 28 1.08 2.55 -8.57
CA LYS A 28 1.39 3.17 -9.88
C LYS A 28 0.38 4.26 -10.26
N ALA A 29 -0.52 4.62 -9.36
CA ALA A 29 -1.47 5.70 -9.59
C ALA A 29 -0.72 7.03 -9.85
N PRO A 30 -1.13 7.81 -10.86
CA PRO A 30 -0.55 9.12 -11.11
C PRO A 30 -0.81 10.06 -9.93
N THR A 31 0.12 10.97 -9.65
CA THR A 31 -0.09 11.99 -8.61
C THR A 31 -0.96 13.11 -9.18
N ILE A 32 -2.26 13.06 -8.86
CA ILE A 32 -3.23 14.07 -9.29
C ILE A 32 -3.92 14.61 -8.04
N SER A 33 -3.79 15.92 -7.79
CA SER A 33 -4.50 16.57 -6.70
C SER A 33 -5.94 16.90 -7.09
N ARG A 34 -6.89 16.62 -6.21
CA ARG A 34 -8.27 17.13 -6.31
C ARG A 34 -8.35 18.63 -6.04
N ASN A 35 -7.48 19.15 -5.18
CA ASN A 35 -7.41 20.57 -4.85
C ASN A 35 -5.94 21.03 -4.89
N PRO A 36 -5.48 21.51 -6.06
CA PRO A 36 -4.09 21.93 -6.24
C PRO A 36 -3.65 23.04 -5.28
N ILE A 37 -4.55 23.95 -4.90
CA ILE A 37 -4.25 25.06 -3.98
C ILE A 37 -3.92 24.52 -2.58
N ILE A 38 -4.75 23.60 -2.07
CA ILE A 38 -4.48 22.94 -0.77
C ILE A 38 -3.15 22.19 -0.86
N SER A 39 -2.96 21.35 -1.88
CA SER A 39 -1.71 20.60 -2.04
C SER A 39 -0.48 21.51 -2.09
N TYR A 40 -0.59 22.66 -2.75
CA TYR A 40 0.48 23.65 -2.84
C TYR A 40 0.81 24.26 -1.47
N ILE A 41 -0.19 24.66 -0.68
CA ILE A 41 0.03 25.19 0.68
C ILE A 41 0.70 24.16 1.58
N PHE A 42 0.22 22.91 1.58
CA PHE A 42 0.84 21.83 2.37
C PHE A 42 2.28 21.54 1.92
N ASN A 43 2.59 21.77 0.63
CA ASN A 43 3.95 21.66 0.11
C ASN A 43 4.85 22.80 0.61
N LEU A 44 4.39 24.05 0.57
CA LEU A 44 5.11 25.20 1.12
C LEU A 44 5.42 25.01 2.62
N MET A 45 4.47 24.45 3.36
CA MET A 45 4.63 24.14 4.79
C MET A 45 5.50 22.90 5.07
N LYS A 46 5.98 22.20 4.03
CA LYS A 46 6.74 20.95 4.14
C LYS A 46 5.99 19.81 4.86
N PHE A 47 4.65 19.85 4.87
CA PHE A 47 3.80 18.82 5.47
C PHE A 47 3.43 17.71 4.48
N ALA A 48 3.38 18.04 3.19
CA ALA A 48 3.14 17.05 2.14
C ALA A 48 4.04 17.30 0.93
N GLU A 49 4.47 16.22 0.31
CA GLU A 49 5.33 16.27 -0.86
C GLU A 49 4.49 16.50 -2.11
N GLU A 50 5.01 17.29 -3.06
CA GLU A 50 4.24 17.69 -4.24
C GLU A 50 4.00 16.52 -5.23
N ARG A 51 4.93 15.55 -5.32
CA ARG A 51 4.88 14.49 -6.36
C ARG A 51 5.41 13.13 -5.91
N GLY A 52 4.59 12.08 -6.07
CA GLY A 52 4.96 10.66 -6.28
C GLY A 52 5.73 9.88 -5.20
N ARG A 53 6.39 10.56 -4.25
CA ARG A 53 7.27 9.93 -3.27
C ARG A 53 6.51 9.10 -2.23
N GLY A 54 5.33 9.53 -1.80
CA GLY A 54 4.48 8.75 -0.88
C GLY A 54 4.05 7.39 -1.46
N MET A 55 3.73 7.33 -2.76
CA MET A 55 3.33 6.08 -3.40
C MET A 55 4.53 5.11 -3.54
N LYS A 56 5.71 5.65 -3.84
CA LYS A 56 6.97 4.90 -3.81
C LYS A 56 7.31 4.39 -2.40
N LEU A 57 7.12 5.21 -1.37
CA LEU A 57 7.33 4.81 0.02
C LEU A 57 6.44 3.61 0.39
N PHE A 58 5.15 3.63 0.04
CA PHE A 58 4.25 2.51 0.33
C PHE A 58 4.58 1.25 -0.46
N LYS A 59 5.08 1.40 -1.69
CA LYS A 59 5.61 0.29 -2.48
C LYS A 59 6.80 -0.38 -1.79
N ASP A 60 7.69 0.43 -1.21
CA ASP A 60 8.94 -0.01 -0.60
C ASP A 60 8.81 -0.28 0.92
N ILE A 61 7.62 -0.13 1.51
CA ILE A 61 7.42 -0.16 2.96
C ILE A 61 7.82 -1.50 3.59
N LEU A 62 7.64 -2.60 2.85
CA LEU A 62 8.06 -3.92 3.28
C LEU A 62 9.57 -4.03 3.42
N THR A 63 10.33 -3.52 2.44
CA THR A 63 11.79 -3.62 2.46
C THR A 63 12.41 -2.62 3.44
N GLN A 64 11.77 -1.48 3.66
CA GLN A 64 12.25 -0.44 4.58
C GLN A 64 11.87 -0.69 6.04
N TYR A 65 10.66 -1.19 6.32
CA TYR A 65 10.11 -1.27 7.68
C TYR A 65 9.61 -2.67 8.07
N GLY A 66 9.65 -3.65 7.17
CA GLY A 66 9.19 -5.02 7.46
C GLY A 66 7.67 -5.18 7.60
N THR A 67 6.90 -4.14 7.29
CA THR A 67 5.44 -4.13 7.42
C THR A 67 4.74 -4.46 6.11
N PRO A 68 3.53 -5.04 6.13
CA PRO A 68 2.76 -5.24 4.91
C PRO A 68 2.40 -3.90 4.23
N PRO A 69 2.25 -3.89 2.90
CA PRO A 69 1.78 -2.72 2.17
C PRO A 69 0.34 -2.34 2.59
N PRO A 70 -0.02 -1.04 2.56
CA PRO A 70 -1.41 -0.64 2.76
C PRO A 70 -2.32 -1.14 1.63
N ILE A 71 -3.60 -1.29 1.96
CA ILE A 71 -4.64 -1.71 1.01
C ILE A 71 -5.66 -0.58 0.84
N TYR A 72 -5.89 -0.20 -0.41
CA TYR A 72 -6.93 0.72 -0.81
C TYR A 72 -8.22 -0.04 -1.14
N SER A 73 -9.36 0.47 -0.68
CA SER A 73 -10.69 0.03 -1.07
C SER A 73 -11.64 1.22 -1.14
N PHE A 74 -12.72 1.09 -1.90
CA PHE A 74 -13.78 2.09 -1.93
C PHE A 74 -15.04 1.47 -1.33
N GLN A 75 -15.53 2.07 -0.25
CA GLN A 75 -16.76 1.68 0.44
C GLN A 75 -17.64 2.93 0.43
N HIS A 76 -18.51 3.06 -0.58
CA HIS A 76 -19.26 4.29 -0.80
C HIS A 76 -19.89 4.79 0.52
N PRO A 77 -19.69 6.06 0.89
CA PRO A 77 -19.08 7.15 0.12
C PRO A 77 -17.56 7.36 0.35
N TYR A 78 -16.84 6.41 0.95
CA TYR A 78 -15.47 6.60 1.45
C TYR A 78 -14.38 5.87 0.63
N LEU A 79 -13.30 6.59 0.33
CA LEU A 79 -12.00 5.99 0.05
C LEU A 79 -11.36 5.53 1.36
N VAL A 80 -11.04 4.25 1.45
CA VAL A 80 -10.52 3.61 2.67
C VAL A 80 -9.10 3.11 2.42
N VAL A 81 -8.17 3.52 3.28
CA VAL A 81 -6.80 3.00 3.34
C VAL A 81 -6.64 2.21 4.63
N THR A 82 -6.24 0.94 4.50
CA THR A 82 -5.99 0.07 5.64
C THR A 82 -4.51 -0.27 5.74
N PHE A 83 -3.91 0.06 6.87
CA PHE A 83 -2.54 -0.32 7.23
C PHE A 83 -2.60 -1.45 8.24
N TYR A 84 -2.07 -2.63 7.90
CA TYR A 84 -1.93 -3.71 8.87
C TYR A 84 -0.61 -3.56 9.62
N LYS A 85 -0.64 -3.73 10.94
CA LYS A 85 0.57 -3.64 11.77
C LYS A 85 1.48 -4.85 11.58
N SER A 86 0.93 -6.00 11.17
CA SER A 86 1.66 -7.22 10.92
C SER A 86 1.10 -8.03 9.75
N PHE A 87 1.92 -8.95 9.22
CA PHE A 87 1.49 -9.92 8.22
C PHE A 87 0.43 -10.88 8.75
N SER A 88 0.46 -11.21 10.03
CA SER A 88 -0.56 -12.04 10.67
C SER A 88 -1.94 -11.38 10.61
N GLY A 89 -2.03 -10.08 10.90
CA GLY A 89 -3.28 -9.32 10.79
C GLY A 89 -3.80 -9.25 9.35
N LEU A 90 -2.91 -9.01 8.39
CA LEU A 90 -3.26 -9.04 6.97
C LEU A 90 -3.76 -10.42 6.52
N LYS A 91 -3.10 -11.49 6.97
CA LYS A 91 -3.40 -12.88 6.63
C LYS A 91 -4.82 -13.26 7.08
N LYS A 92 -5.25 -12.87 8.29
CA LYS A 92 -6.63 -13.10 8.78
C LYS A 92 -7.70 -12.58 7.80
N ARG A 93 -7.48 -11.40 7.20
CA ARG A 93 -8.38 -10.82 6.17
C ARG A 93 -8.29 -11.52 4.81
N LEU A 94 -7.13 -12.07 4.45
CA LEU A 94 -6.99 -12.79 3.18
C LEU A 94 -7.70 -14.14 3.22
N PHE A 95 -7.62 -14.86 4.35
CA PHE A 95 -8.32 -16.13 4.53
C PHE A 95 -9.83 -16.02 4.51
N SER A 96 -10.38 -14.94 5.06
CA SER A 96 -11.83 -14.70 4.97
C SER A 96 -12.28 -14.43 3.52
N ALA A 97 -11.35 -14.17 2.59
CA ALA A 97 -11.66 -13.75 1.22
C ALA A 97 -11.23 -14.74 0.12
N LYS A 98 -10.27 -15.65 0.36
CA LYS A 98 -9.78 -16.65 -0.62
C LYS A 98 -9.13 -17.87 0.08
N SER A 99 -9.32 -19.07 -0.48
CA SER A 99 -8.82 -20.38 -0.03
C SER A 99 -7.30 -20.60 -0.12
N ILE A 100 -6.49 -19.54 -0.15
CA ILE A 100 -5.03 -19.64 -0.30
C ILE A 100 -4.38 -19.49 1.08
N ASN A 101 -3.78 -20.58 1.57
CA ASN A 101 -3.10 -20.63 2.87
C ASN A 101 -1.60 -20.35 2.71
N LEU A 102 -1.24 -19.07 2.50
CA LEU A 102 0.16 -18.65 2.54
C LEU A 102 0.60 -18.45 4.00
N ASN A 103 1.77 -18.95 4.38
CA ASN A 103 2.44 -18.57 5.62
C ASN A 103 2.99 -17.12 5.54
N GLU A 104 3.53 -16.60 6.65
CA GLU A 104 3.99 -15.20 6.68
C GLU A 104 5.20 -14.96 5.76
N GLU A 105 6.12 -15.90 5.66
CA GLU A 105 7.30 -15.79 4.78
C GLU A 105 6.89 -15.82 3.31
N GLU A 106 5.97 -16.70 2.95
CA GLU A 106 5.40 -16.78 1.61
C GLU A 106 4.64 -15.50 1.26
N LEU A 107 3.91 -14.93 2.21
CA LEU A 107 3.18 -13.67 2.01
C LEU A 107 4.15 -12.49 1.83
N LYS A 108 5.22 -12.42 2.63
CA LYS A 108 6.32 -11.46 2.44
C LYS A 108 6.95 -11.62 1.06
N GLY A 109 7.28 -12.85 0.67
CA GLY A 109 7.85 -13.18 -0.63
C GLY A 109 6.93 -12.78 -1.79
N TYR A 110 5.63 -13.06 -1.67
CA TYR A 110 4.62 -12.66 -2.65
C TYR A 110 4.63 -11.15 -2.86
N TYR A 111 4.55 -10.36 -1.79
CA TYR A 111 4.54 -8.89 -1.91
C TYR A 111 5.87 -8.32 -2.40
N HIS A 112 6.99 -8.93 -2.02
CA HIS A 112 8.29 -8.56 -2.57
C HIS A 112 8.32 -8.73 -4.09
N VAL A 113 7.93 -9.91 -4.59
CA VAL A 113 7.88 -10.18 -6.04
C VAL A 113 6.88 -9.28 -6.75
N LYS A 114 5.71 -9.05 -6.14
CA LYS A 114 4.64 -8.20 -6.71
C LYS A 114 5.11 -6.77 -7.00
N PHE A 115 5.92 -6.18 -6.13
CA PHE A 115 6.32 -4.78 -6.27
C PHE A 115 7.73 -4.57 -6.83
N HIS A 116 8.66 -5.46 -6.53
CA HIS A 116 10.07 -5.33 -6.93
C HIS A 116 10.48 -6.28 -8.06
N GLY A 117 9.61 -7.21 -8.47
CA GLY A 117 9.93 -8.24 -9.45
C GLY A 117 10.70 -9.42 -8.84
N ARG A 118 11.15 -10.36 -9.68
CA ARG A 118 11.90 -11.53 -9.21
C ARG A 118 13.26 -11.11 -8.65
N SER A 119 13.58 -11.57 -7.44
CA SER A 119 14.94 -11.48 -6.90
C SER A 119 15.90 -12.30 -7.77
N LYS A 120 16.90 -11.64 -8.36
CA LYS A 120 18.07 -12.34 -8.95
C LYS A 120 18.97 -12.79 -7.81
N LYS A 121 18.62 -13.86 -7.10
CA LYS A 121 19.62 -14.55 -6.28
C LYS A 121 20.59 -15.23 -7.25
N ARG A 122 21.74 -14.60 -7.49
CA ARG A 122 22.90 -15.26 -8.10
C ARG A 122 23.23 -16.41 -7.16
N LEU A 123 23.01 -17.65 -7.59
CA LEU A 123 23.54 -18.84 -6.92
C LEU A 123 25.06 -18.75 -7.01
N SER A 124 25.69 -18.07 -6.07
CA SER A 124 27.11 -18.21 -5.80
C SER A 124 27.29 -19.22 -4.69
N ARG A 125 28.08 -20.26 -5.01
CA ARG A 125 28.62 -21.35 -4.18
C ARG A 125 27.72 -22.57 -3.95
N LEU A 126 27.92 -23.59 -4.78
CA LEU A 126 28.57 -24.86 -4.38
C LEU A 126 28.65 -25.77 -5.62
N LEU A 127 29.75 -25.66 -6.37
CA LEU A 127 30.54 -26.74 -6.97
C LEU A 127 31.92 -26.14 -7.26
#